data_AF-A0AAV8XF61-F1
#
_entry.id   AF-A0AAV8XF61-F1
#
_cell.length_a   1.000
_cell.length_b   1.000
_cell.length_c   1.000
_cell.angle_alpha   90.00
_cell.angle_beta   90.00
_cell.angle_gamma   90.00
#
_symmetry.space_group_name_H-M   'P 1'
#
loop_
_entity.id
_entity.type
_entity.pdbx_description
1 polymer ?
#
loop_
_entity_poly.entity_id
_entity_poly.type
_entity_poly.pdbx_seq_one_letter_code
_entity_poly.pdbx_strand_id
1 'polypeptide(L)'
;MTPLKACKLCFNESKNFQVIKKIIREILDVLLLKIDVSINEDYVICESCVDSIYIFFEFKSICLYTEDRMVPFIRTMNGMEVDIVEVVYLKENSNGTTISNPDDAICTE
;
A
#
# COMPACT_ATOMS: atom_id res chain seq x y z
N MET A 1 39.60 -7.63 -10.27
CA MET A 1 38.61 -8.55 -9.68
C MET A 1 37.65 -7.69 -8.87
N THR A 2 36.36 -7.66 -9.20
CA THR A 2 35.37 -6.90 -8.41
C THR A 2 35.16 -7.61 -7.06
N PRO A 3 35.30 -6.92 -5.91
CA PRO A 3 35.13 -7.53 -4.60
C PRO A 3 33.67 -7.92 -4.39
N LEU A 4 33.40 -9.07 -3.76
CA LEU A 4 32.04 -9.39 -3.30
C LEU A 4 31.68 -8.42 -2.18
N LYS A 5 30.47 -7.88 -2.24
CA LYS A 5 29.89 -7.03 -1.19
C LYS A 5 28.54 -7.57 -0.78
N ALA A 6 28.23 -7.51 0.51
CA ALA A 6 26.93 -7.88 1.04
C ALA A 6 25.88 -6.81 0.67
N CYS A 7 24.77 -7.22 0.10
CA CYS A 7 23.63 -6.35 -0.19
C CYS A 7 22.93 -5.91 1.10
N LYS A 8 22.65 -4.61 1.24
CA LYS A 8 22.00 -4.09 2.45
C LYS A 8 20.52 -4.48 2.61
N LEU A 9 19.88 -4.95 1.54
CA LEU A 9 18.47 -5.35 1.55
C LEU A 9 18.27 -6.85 1.76
N CYS A 10 18.92 -7.69 0.94
CA CYS A 10 18.74 -9.14 1.00
C CYS A 10 19.83 -9.85 1.81
N PHE A 11 20.85 -9.13 2.28
CA PHE A 11 21.99 -9.65 3.04
C PHE A 11 22.83 -10.72 2.31
N ASN A 12 22.56 -10.97 1.02
CA ASN A 12 23.36 -11.86 0.19
C ASN A 12 24.56 -11.13 -0.42
N GLU A 13 25.64 -11.87 -0.67
CA GLU A 13 26.80 -11.35 -1.40
C GLU A 13 26.52 -11.26 -2.90
N SER A 14 26.97 -10.17 -3.52
CA SER A 14 26.87 -9.97 -4.96
C SER A 14 28.15 -9.34 -5.52
N LYS A 15 28.46 -9.67 -6.77
CA LYS A 15 29.49 -8.98 -7.57
C LYS A 15 28.93 -7.76 -8.29
N ASN A 16 27.62 -7.73 -8.52
CA ASN A 16 26.90 -6.66 -9.18
C ASN A 16 26.16 -5.86 -8.13
N PHE A 17 26.64 -4.64 -7.89
CA PHE A 17 26.10 -3.80 -6.85
C PHE A 17 26.11 -2.34 -7.28
N GLN A 18 25.10 -1.61 -6.83
CA GLN A 18 24.94 -0.19 -7.08
C GLN A 18 25.03 0.55 -5.74
N VAL A 19 25.73 1.67 -5.74
CA VAL A 19 25.78 2.57 -4.58
C VAL A 19 24.39 3.17 -4.38
N ILE A 20 23.95 3.24 -3.12
CA ILE A 20 22.67 3.88 -2.76
C ILE A 20 22.76 5.40 -3.02
N LYS A 21 22.33 5.81 -4.23
CA LYS A 21 22.16 7.21 -4.63
C LYS A 21 20.93 7.83 -3.97
N LYS A 22 20.84 9.16 -4.00
CA LYS A 22 19.71 9.94 -3.46
C LYS A 22 18.34 9.43 -3.92
N ILE A 23 18.19 9.14 -5.22
CA ILE A 23 16.92 8.65 -5.78
C ILE A 23 16.45 7.32 -5.16
N ILE A 24 17.38 6.39 -4.91
CA ILE A 24 17.05 5.11 -4.28
C ILE A 24 16.61 5.36 -2.83
N ARG A 25 17.22 6.32 -2.13
CA ARG A 25 16.81 6.70 -0.76
C ARG A 25 15.39 7.28 -0.74
N GLU A 26 15.11 8.21 -1.65
CA GLU A 26 13.78 8.81 -1.78
C GLU A 26 12.72 7.74 -2.09
N ILE A 27 13.02 6.76 -2.96
CA ILE A 27 12.11 5.64 -3.23
C ILE A 27 11.94 4.75 -1.99
N LEU A 28 13.01 4.42 -1.28
CA LEU A 28 12.93 3.62 -0.05
C LEU A 28 12.07 4.32 1.02
N ASP A 29 12.16 5.64 1.12
CA ASP A 29 11.31 6.45 2.00
C ASP A 29 9.84 6.36 1.58
N VAL A 30 9.53 6.49 0.28
CA VAL A 30 8.17 6.27 -0.24
C VAL A 30 7.69 4.85 0.07
N LEU A 31 8.55 3.85 -0.05
CA LEU A 31 8.25 2.46 0.29
C LEU A 31 8.18 2.18 1.81
N LEU A 32 8.51 3.16 2.65
CA LEU A 32 8.62 3.03 4.12
C LEU A 32 9.66 1.99 4.57
N LEU A 33 10.65 1.71 3.72
CA LEU A 33 11.77 0.82 4.02
C LEU A 33 12.88 1.62 4.69
N LYS A 34 12.91 1.57 6.02
CA LYS A 34 13.96 2.21 6.82
C LYS A 34 15.24 1.41 6.73
N ILE A 35 16.15 1.85 5.88
CA ILE A 35 17.53 1.37 5.86
C ILE A 35 18.37 2.34 6.69
N ASP A 36 19.11 1.84 7.67
CA ASP A 36 20.11 2.65 8.35
C ASP A 36 21.30 2.87 7.42
N VAL A 37 21.42 4.11 6.95
CA VAL A 37 22.45 4.55 6.00
C VAL A 37 23.41 5.56 6.65
N SER A 38 23.41 5.65 7.99
CA SER A 38 24.11 6.69 8.77
C SER A 38 25.62 6.46 8.95
N ILE A 39 26.16 5.31 8.52
CA ILE A 39 27.56 4.96 8.75
C ILE A 39 28.29 4.90 7.40
N ASN A 40 29.36 5.69 7.26
CA ASN A 40 30.12 6.01 6.03
C ASN A 40 30.73 4.84 5.21
N GLU A 41 30.28 3.61 5.37
CA GLU A 41 30.66 2.49 4.52
C GLU A 41 29.80 2.47 3.26
N ASP A 42 30.41 2.16 2.11
CA ASP A 42 29.76 2.03 0.80
C ASP A 42 28.54 1.10 0.87
N TYR A 43 27.37 1.64 1.23
CA TYR A 43 26.15 0.86 1.20
C TYR A 43 25.82 0.59 -0.25
N VAL A 44 25.89 -0.69 -0.57
CA VAL A 44 25.57 -1.17 -1.89
C VAL A 44 24.37 -2.09 -1.83
N ILE A 45 23.57 -2.02 -2.88
CA ILE A 45 22.42 -2.88 -3.10
C ILE A 45 22.72 -3.69 -4.35
N CYS A 46 22.44 -4.99 -4.34
CA CYS A 46 22.58 -5.81 -5.54
C CYS A 46 21.54 -5.40 -6.59
N GLU A 47 21.89 -5.59 -7.86
CA GLU A 47 21.04 -5.22 -8.99
C GLU A 47 19.61 -5.77 -8.89
N SER A 48 19.45 -7.05 -8.51
CA SER A 48 18.13 -7.66 -8.30
C SER A 48 17.26 -6.97 -7.25
N CYS A 49 17.88 -6.44 -6.19
CA CYS A 49 17.17 -5.67 -5.18
C CYS A 49 16.82 -4.28 -5.70
N VAL A 50 17.65 -3.67 -6.56
CA VAL A 50 17.32 -2.41 -7.23
C VAL A 50 16.11 -2.58 -8.14
N ASP A 51 16.08 -3.65 -8.95
CA ASP A 51 14.93 -3.95 -9.81
C ASP A 51 13.66 -4.17 -9.00
N SER A 52 13.78 -4.91 -7.89
CA SER A 52 12.65 -5.12 -6.96
C SER A 52 12.14 -3.81 -6.38
N ILE A 53 13.03 -2.88 -5.97
CA ILE A 53 12.65 -1.56 -5.47
C ILE A 53 11.78 -0.82 -6.50
N TYR A 54 12.16 -0.81 -7.77
CA TYR A 54 11.39 -0.13 -8.82
C TYR A 54 10.01 -0.76 -9.04
N ILE A 55 9.92 -2.10 -9.02
CA ILE A 55 8.63 -2.81 -9.12
C ILE A 55 7.72 -2.45 -7.95
N PHE A 56 8.25 -2.47 -6.71
CA PHE A 56 7.47 -2.10 -5.53
C PHE A 56 7.06 -0.62 -5.55
N PHE A 57 7.93 0.26 -6.06
CA PHE A 57 7.65 1.68 -6.18
C PHE A 57 6.53 1.96 -7.18
N GLU A 58 6.56 1.30 -8.34
CA GLU A 58 5.48 1.37 -9.33
C GLU A 58 4.16 0.86 -8.72
N PHE A 59 4.18 -0.33 -8.11
CA PHE A 59 3.02 -0.89 -7.44
C PHE A 59 2.42 0.08 -6.42
N LYS A 60 3.25 0.63 -5.52
CA LYS A 60 2.80 1.57 -4.49
C LYS A 60 2.25 2.86 -5.10
N SER A 61 2.87 3.37 -6.16
CA SER A 61 2.40 4.56 -6.86
C SER A 61 1.02 4.35 -7.48
N ILE A 62 0.78 3.17 -8.06
CA ILE A 62 -0.53 2.77 -8.58
C ILE A 62 -1.57 2.69 -7.46
N CYS A 63 -1.21 2.10 -6.31
CA CYS A 63 -2.09 2.05 -5.15
C CYS A 63 -2.48 3.45 -4.66
N LEU A 64 -1.50 4.35 -4.47
CA LEU A 64 -1.75 5.73 -4.01
C LEU A 64 -2.63 6.51 -4.99
N TYR A 65 -2.34 6.40 -6.29
CA TYR A 65 -3.16 7.03 -7.33
C TYR A 65 -4.60 6.52 -7.31
N THR A 66 -4.79 5.22 -7.07
CA THR A 66 -6.12 4.61 -6.99
C THR A 66 -6.85 5.07 -5.74
N GLU A 67 -6.18 5.07 -4.58
CA GLU A 67 -6.70 5.56 -3.31
C GLU A 67 -7.16 7.01 -3.43
N ASP A 68 -6.32 7.91 -3.96
CA ASP A 68 -6.65 9.32 -4.17
C ASP A 68 -7.91 9.51 -5.03
N ARG A 69 -8.12 8.65 -6.03
CA ARG A 69 -9.33 8.66 -6.87
C ARG A 69 -10.55 8.08 -6.17
N MET A 70 -10.36 7.20 -5.20
CA MET A 70 -11.44 6.64 -4.38
C MET A 70 -11.87 7.59 -3.25
N VAL A 71 -10.98 8.45 -2.74
CA VAL A 71 -11.26 9.39 -1.63
C VAL A 71 -12.57 10.17 -1.78
N PRO A 72 -12.93 10.74 -2.94
CA PRO A 72 -14.21 11.43 -3.09
C PRO A 72 -15.42 10.51 -2.90
N PHE A 73 -15.34 9.26 -3.37
CA PHE A 73 -16.42 8.27 -3.24
C PHE A 73 -16.53 7.77 -1.80
N ILE A 74 -15.40 7.55 -1.13
CA ILE A 74 -15.37 7.20 0.31
C ILE A 74 -15.94 8.34 1.13
N ARG A 75 -15.54 9.59 0.89
CA ARG A 75 -16.11 10.77 1.57
C ARG A 75 -17.60 10.96 1.29
N THR A 76 -18.07 10.57 0.12
CA THR A 76 -19.51 10.54 -0.21
C THR A 76 -20.23 9.40 0.52
N MET A 77 -19.56 8.26 0.74
CA MET A 77 -20.03 7.15 1.56
C MET A 77 -19.94 7.41 3.07
N ASN A 78 -19.13 8.34 3.56
CA ASN A 78 -19.12 8.73 4.99
C ASN A 78 -20.43 9.44 5.42
N GLY A 79 -21.29 9.85 4.47
CA GLY A 79 -22.68 10.24 4.73
C GLY A 79 -23.67 9.07 4.73
N MET A 80 -23.20 7.87 4.38
CA MET A 80 -23.92 6.59 4.30
C MET A 80 -23.15 5.51 5.09
N GLU A 81 -22.43 5.92 6.14
CA GLU A 81 -21.74 4.98 7.02
C GLU A 81 -22.81 4.34 7.90
N VAL A 82 -23.21 3.13 7.54
CA VAL A 82 -24.17 2.35 8.31
C VAL A 82 -23.39 1.63 9.40
N ASP A 83 -23.55 2.07 10.65
CA ASP A 83 -23.01 1.33 11.79
C ASP A 83 -23.76 -0.01 11.89
N ILE A 84 -23.04 -1.09 11.58
CA ILE A 84 -23.57 -2.45 11.56
C ILE A 84 -24.05 -2.84 12.97
N VAL A 85 -23.40 -2.33 14.02
CA VAL A 85 -23.80 -2.57 15.41
C VAL A 85 -25.14 -1.90 15.68
N GLU A 86 -25.32 -0.65 15.23
CA GLU A 86 -26.58 0.08 15.35
C GLU A 86 -27.71 -0.61 14.59
N VAL A 87 -27.47 -1.04 13.35
CA VAL A 87 -28.47 -1.76 12.54
C VAL A 87 -28.88 -3.09 13.15
N VAL A 88 -27.92 -3.87 13.67
CA VAL A 88 -28.22 -5.15 14.34
C VAL A 88 -29.04 -4.91 15.60
N TYR A 89 -28.66 -3.92 16.40
CA TYR A 89 -29.37 -3.59 17.64
C TYR A 89 -30.81 -3.12 17.39
N LEU A 90 -31.02 -2.28 16.38
CA LEU A 90 -32.36 -1.84 15.99
C LEU A 90 -33.21 -3.00 15.48
N LYS A 91 -32.63 -3.93 14.72
CA LYS A 91 -33.35 -5.09 14.16
C LYS A 91 -33.76 -6.10 15.22
N GLU A 92 -32.94 -6.33 16.23
CA GLU A 92 -33.26 -7.24 17.33
C GLU A 92 -34.33 -6.67 18.28
N ASN A 93 -34.44 -5.34 18.38
CA ASN A 93 -35.41 -4.68 19.26
C ASN A 93 -36.71 -4.25 18.54
N SER A 94 -36.74 -4.20 17.21
CA SER A 94 -37.95 -3.93 16.42
C SER A 94 -38.68 -5.24 16.09
N ASN A 95 -39.64 -5.64 16.94
CA ASN A 95 -40.52 -6.79 16.73
C ASN A 95 -41.57 -6.60 15.62
N GLY A 96 -41.14 -6.22 14.41
CA GLY A 96 -41.98 -6.26 13.22
C GLY A 96 -42.41 -4.89 12.72
N THR A 97 -41.66 -4.39 11.73
CA THR A 97 -42.24 -3.59 10.66
C THR A 97 -41.45 -3.90 9.40
N THR A 98 -42.11 -4.45 8.39
CA THR A 98 -41.55 -4.67 7.06
C THR A 98 -41.14 -3.32 6.47
N ILE A 99 -39.84 -3.05 6.41
CA ILE A 99 -39.29 -1.98 5.59
C ILE A 99 -39.10 -2.60 4.21
N SER A 100 -39.92 -2.19 3.24
CA SER A 100 -39.70 -2.53 1.83
C SER A 100 -38.32 -2.02 1.41
N ASN A 101 -37.46 -2.91 0.94
CA ASN A 101 -36.11 -2.54 0.51
C ASN A 101 -36.20 -1.71 -0.78
N PRO A 102 -35.50 -0.57 -0.88
CA PRO A 102 -35.41 0.19 -2.12
C PRO A 102 -34.67 -0.57 -3.24
N ASP A 103 -33.90 -1.62 -2.90
CA ASP A 103 -33.20 -2.47 -3.85
C ASP A 103 -34.13 -3.45 -4.59
N ASP A 104 -35.36 -3.66 -4.10
CA ASP A 104 -36.35 -4.49 -4.80
C ASP A 104 -36.86 -3.84 -6.10
N ALA A 105 -36.48 -2.57 -6.37
CA ALA A 105 -36.83 -1.83 -7.57
C ALA A 105 -35.76 -1.84 -8.67
N ILE A 106 -34.59 -2.47 -8.44
CA ILE A 106 -33.49 -2.50 -9.42
C ILE A 106 -33.40 -3.89 -10.08
N CYS A 107 -34.52 -4.37 -10.63
CA CYS A 107 -34.54 -5.47 -11.61
C CYS A 107 -35.83 -5.36 -12.43
N THR A 108 -35.87 -4.43 -13.37
CA THR A 108 -36.75 -4.55 -14.54
C THR A 108 -35.89 -4.43 -15.79
N GLU A 109 -36.09 -5.39 -16.68
CA GLU A 109 -35.37 -5.76 -17.91
C GLU A 109 -34.85 -4.61 -18.79
#